data_AF-A0A3N2CZH2-F1
#
_entry.id   AF-A0A3N2CZH2-F1
#
_cell.length_a   1.000
_cell.length_b   1.000
_cell.length_c   1.000
_cell.angle_alpha   90.00
_cell.angle_beta   90.00
_cell.angle_gamma   90.00
#
_symmetry.space_group_name_H-M   'P 1'
#
loop_
_entity.id
_entity.type
_entity.pdbx_description
1 polymer ?
#
loop_
_entity_poly.entity_id
_entity_poly.type
_entity_poly.pdbx_seq_one_letter_code
_entity_poly.pdbx_strand_id
1 'polypeptide(L)'
;MRAGPKAGVDGSPLPFRPRSVGAARFSKFCESFIVTPRGTGALQPMKMRPRQLDLVGSVLDANPRPRTAGWMMPRGRGQSTLVAALGLYDLMLGEEGASVVVAEVDERQAGIVVRTAARMVELSEDLSSRVQVYKDRLAVPERGASFVCLRYSLYAISPYLRK
;
A
#
# COMPACT_ATOMS: atom_id res chain seq x y z
N MET A 1 -13.73 -7.63 -26.61
CA MET A 1 -13.05 -6.31 -26.61
C MET A 1 -11.56 -6.55 -26.51
N ARG A 2 -10.74 -6.05 -27.45
CA ARG A 2 -9.28 -6.17 -27.36
C ARG A 2 -8.78 -5.21 -26.29
N ALA A 3 -8.10 -5.73 -25.27
CA ALA A 3 -7.48 -4.95 -24.21
C ALA A 3 -6.54 -3.90 -24.82
N GLY A 4 -6.55 -2.69 -24.25
CA GLY A 4 -5.66 -1.60 -24.65
C GLY A 4 -4.15 -1.94 -24.44
N PRO A 5 -3.24 -1.00 -24.73
CA PRO A 5 -1.83 -1.25 -25.08
C PRO A 5 -0.90 -1.88 -24.02
N LYS A 6 -1.43 -2.30 -22.87
CA LYS A 6 -0.65 -2.92 -21.80
C LYS A 6 -0.90 -4.42 -21.85
N ALA A 7 0.19 -5.20 -21.88
CA ALA A 7 0.13 -6.66 -21.84
C ALA A 7 -0.80 -7.13 -20.71
N GLY A 8 -1.51 -8.23 -20.95
CA GLY A 8 -2.32 -8.87 -19.91
C GLY A 8 -1.44 -9.13 -18.69
N VAL A 9 -1.94 -8.78 -17.51
CA VAL A 9 -1.32 -9.17 -16.24
C VAL A 9 -1.73 -10.60 -15.90
N ASP A 10 -0.96 -11.26 -15.05
CA ASP A 10 -1.35 -12.52 -14.45
C ASP A 10 -2.60 -12.31 -13.58
N GLY A 11 -3.70 -12.95 -13.95
CA GLY A 11 -4.98 -12.91 -13.21
C GLY A 11 -5.04 -13.92 -12.06
N SER A 12 -4.04 -14.78 -11.90
CA SER A 12 -4.04 -15.73 -10.78
C SER A 12 -3.87 -15.01 -9.43
N PRO A 13 -4.53 -15.50 -8.36
CA PRO A 13 -4.31 -14.96 -7.03
C PRO A 13 -2.83 -14.99 -6.65
N LEU A 14 -2.40 -14.01 -5.87
CA LEU A 14 -1.04 -14.02 -5.29
C LEU A 14 -0.83 -15.35 -4.55
N PRO A 15 0.29 -16.07 -4.76
CA PRO A 15 0.52 -17.39 -4.15
C PRO A 15 0.87 -17.28 -2.65
N PHE A 16 -0.02 -16.68 -1.87
CA PHE A 16 0.16 -16.37 -0.46
C PHE A 16 -0.84 -17.17 0.40
N ARG A 17 -0.32 -18.21 1.07
CA ARG A 17 -1.11 -19.08 1.97
C ARG A 17 -0.54 -19.07 3.40
N PRO A 18 -0.60 -17.93 4.10
CA PRO A 18 -0.09 -17.84 5.46
C PRO A 18 -1.01 -18.60 6.44
N ARG A 19 -0.41 -19.25 7.44
CA ARG A 19 -1.14 -19.75 8.62
C ARG A 19 -1.33 -18.67 9.69
N SER A 20 -0.57 -17.57 9.60
CA SER A 20 -0.65 -16.44 10.51
C SER A 20 -1.83 -15.53 10.19
N VAL A 21 -2.30 -14.80 11.20
CA VAL A 21 -3.37 -13.79 11.11
C VAL A 21 -2.84 -12.40 11.48
N GLY A 22 -3.64 -11.38 11.18
CA GLY A 22 -3.39 -9.98 11.57
C GLY A 22 -1.98 -9.45 11.24
N ALA A 23 -1.29 -8.85 12.21
CA ALA A 23 0.04 -8.25 11.97
C ALA A 23 1.11 -9.31 11.62
N ALA A 24 1.00 -10.52 12.15
CA ALA A 24 1.91 -11.62 11.78
C ALA A 24 1.68 -12.09 10.34
N ARG A 25 0.44 -12.03 9.84
CA ARG A 25 0.13 -12.25 8.42
C ARG A 25 0.74 -11.17 7.55
N PHE A 26 0.58 -9.91 7.94
CA PHE A 26 1.19 -8.78 7.26
C PHE A 26 2.73 -8.89 7.20
N SER A 27 3.38 -9.28 8.30
CA SER A 27 4.84 -9.50 8.32
C SER A 27 5.28 -10.53 7.29
N LYS A 28 4.53 -11.64 7.15
CA LYS A 28 4.84 -12.69 6.18
C LYS A 28 4.65 -12.22 4.75
N PHE A 29 3.63 -11.40 4.49
CA PHE A 29 3.48 -10.77 3.18
C PHE A 29 4.67 -9.87 2.84
N CYS A 30 5.12 -9.04 3.79
CA CYS A 30 6.29 -8.18 3.59
C CYS A 30 7.56 -9.00 3.31
N GLU A 31 7.79 -10.06 4.07
CA GLU A 31 8.95 -10.95 3.89
C GLU A 31 8.92 -11.70 2.55
N SER A 32 7.74 -12.06 2.04
CA SER A 32 7.60 -12.85 0.82
C SER A 32 7.58 -12.00 -0.45
N PHE A 33 6.90 -10.86 -0.45
CA PHE A 33 6.59 -10.14 -1.69
C PHE A 33 7.10 -8.71 -1.74
N ILE A 34 7.51 -8.13 -0.61
CA ILE A 34 7.98 -6.74 -0.59
C ILE A 34 9.50 -6.72 -0.53
N VAL A 35 10.11 -6.15 -1.58
CA VAL A 35 11.53 -5.82 -1.59
C VAL A 35 11.69 -4.38 -1.10
N THR A 36 12.56 -4.18 -0.12
CA THR A 36 12.79 -2.85 0.47
C THR A 36 13.39 -1.92 -0.57
N PRO A 37 12.72 -0.80 -0.93
CA PRO A 37 13.14 -0.02 -2.09
C PRO A 37 14.39 0.83 -1.82
N ARG A 38 14.57 1.31 -0.58
CA ARG A 38 15.65 2.23 -0.17
C ARG A 38 15.93 2.11 1.33
N GLY A 39 17.11 2.57 1.77
CA GLY A 39 17.49 2.67 3.19
C GLY A 39 18.04 1.36 3.76
N THR A 40 17.91 1.16 5.07
CA THR A 40 18.37 -0.06 5.74
C THR A 40 17.68 -1.29 5.16
N GLY A 41 18.45 -2.24 4.63
CA GLY A 41 17.92 -3.45 4.01
C GLY A 41 17.47 -3.27 2.55
N ALA A 42 17.90 -2.21 1.86
CA ALA A 42 17.57 -1.98 0.46
C ALA A 42 17.88 -3.20 -0.43
N LEU A 43 17.00 -3.46 -1.41
CA LEU A 43 17.07 -4.59 -2.34
C LEU A 43 17.04 -5.97 -1.66
N GLN A 44 16.64 -6.03 -0.39
CA GLN A 44 16.42 -7.27 0.34
C GLN A 44 14.94 -7.39 0.74
N PRO A 45 14.45 -8.62 1.01
CA PRO A 45 13.12 -8.84 1.55
C PRO A 45 12.84 -7.97 2.77
N MET A 46 11.66 -7.35 2.81
CA MET A 46 11.28 -6.41 3.85
C MET A 46 10.99 -7.13 5.16
N LYS A 47 11.90 -7.01 6.11
CA LYS A 47 11.71 -7.52 7.48
C LYS A 47 11.12 -6.45 8.37
N MET A 48 9.97 -6.75 8.96
CA MET A 48 9.29 -5.84 9.87
C MET A 48 10.02 -5.77 11.22
N ARG A 49 10.21 -4.54 11.73
CA ARG A 49 10.75 -4.34 13.08
C ARG A 49 9.65 -4.59 14.11
N PRO A 50 9.97 -5.07 15.33
CA PRO A 50 8.96 -5.30 16.38
C PRO A 50 8.04 -4.10 16.59
N ARG A 51 8.59 -2.89 16.74
CA ARG A 51 7.81 -1.65 16.88
C ARG A 51 6.88 -1.33 15.70
N GLN A 52 7.24 -1.74 14.48
CA GLN A 52 6.35 -1.56 13.33
C GLN A 52 5.22 -2.61 13.34
N LEU A 53 5.50 -3.82 13.82
CA LEU A 53 4.48 -4.84 14.04
C LEU A 53 3.53 -4.43 15.14
N ASP A 54 4.00 -3.83 16.24
CA ASP A 54 3.14 -3.31 17.31
C ASP A 54 2.17 -2.24 16.77
N LEU A 55 2.68 -1.32 15.94
CA LEU A 55 1.85 -0.31 15.27
C LEU A 55 0.79 -0.95 14.38
N VAL A 56 1.18 -1.88 13.50
CA VAL A 56 0.23 -2.56 12.61
C VAL A 56 -0.76 -3.42 13.41
N GLY A 57 -0.31 -4.08 14.47
CA GLY A 57 -1.11 -4.93 15.35
C GLY A 57 -2.18 -4.15 16.10
N SER A 58 -1.91 -2.89 16.46
CA SER A 58 -2.94 -1.98 17.01
C SER A 58 -4.17 -1.83 16.10
N VAL A 59 -4.05 -2.16 14.81
CA VAL A 59 -5.14 -2.16 13.83
C VAL A 59 -5.54 -3.57 13.42
N LEU A 60 -4.59 -4.40 12.95
CA LEU A 60 -4.89 -5.69 12.33
C LEU A 60 -5.22 -6.80 13.34
N ASP A 61 -4.75 -6.68 14.58
CA ASP A 61 -5.00 -7.67 15.65
C ASP A 61 -6.12 -7.23 16.60
N ALA A 62 -6.57 -5.98 16.50
CA ALA A 62 -7.63 -5.44 17.33
C ALA A 62 -8.99 -6.09 17.05
N ASN A 63 -9.77 -6.34 18.10
CA ASN A 63 -11.12 -6.88 18.02
C ASN A 63 -12.10 -6.04 18.86
N PRO A 64 -13.09 -5.34 18.25
CA PRO A 64 -13.28 -5.22 16.80
C PRO A 64 -12.15 -4.42 16.13
N ARG A 65 -11.88 -4.70 14.85
CA ARG A 65 -10.92 -3.93 14.06
C ARG A 65 -11.39 -2.47 14.00
N PRO A 66 -10.54 -1.48 14.37
CA PRO A 66 -10.95 -0.09 14.35
C PRO A 66 -11.21 0.39 12.93
N ARG A 67 -12.28 1.16 12.75
CA ARG A 67 -12.57 1.84 11.47
C ARG A 67 -11.62 3.01 11.19
N THR A 68 -11.04 3.58 12.24
CA THR A 68 -10.12 4.71 12.16
C THR A 68 -9.00 4.52 13.17
N ALA A 69 -7.75 4.69 12.73
CA ALA A 69 -6.58 4.62 13.57
C ALA A 69 -5.65 5.80 13.25
N GLY A 70 -4.99 6.33 14.28
CA GLY A 70 -4.00 7.38 14.16
C GLY A 70 -2.66 6.93 14.73
N TRP A 71 -1.58 7.17 13.98
CA TRP A 71 -0.22 6.92 14.45
C TRP A 71 0.57 8.23 14.52
N MET A 72 1.10 8.54 15.70
CA MET A 72 2.04 9.63 15.89
C MET A 72 3.46 9.08 15.82
N MET A 73 4.20 9.47 14.78
CA MET A 73 5.54 8.95 14.54
C MET A 73 6.53 10.10 14.26
N PRO A 74 7.78 10.00 14.75
CA PRO A 74 8.79 10.99 14.42
C PRO A 74 9.28 10.84 12.98
N ARG A 75 9.78 11.93 12.41
CA ARG A 75 10.37 11.95 11.07
C ARG A 75 11.53 10.95 10.93
N GLY A 76 11.70 10.41 9.73
CA GLY A 76 12.81 9.50 9.42
C GLY A 76 12.68 8.06 9.94
N ARG A 77 11.50 7.65 10.43
CA ARG A 77 11.26 6.28 10.94
C ARG A 77 10.72 5.29 9.91
N GLY A 78 10.71 5.65 8.63
CA GLY A 78 10.21 4.77 7.56
C GLY A 78 8.69 4.62 7.54
N GLN A 79 7.95 5.64 8.00
CA GLN A 79 6.48 5.64 8.00
C GLN A 79 5.90 5.50 6.59
N SER A 80 6.41 6.25 5.61
CA SER A 80 5.94 6.14 4.22
C SER A 80 6.18 4.75 3.63
N THR A 81 7.31 4.11 3.99
CA THR A 81 7.61 2.73 3.57
C THR A 81 6.66 1.73 4.22
N LEU A 82 6.36 1.89 5.51
CA LEU A 82 5.40 1.06 6.24
C LEU A 82 3.99 1.18 5.64
N VAL A 83 3.51 2.41 5.43
CA VAL A 83 2.17 2.67 4.88
C VAL A 83 2.06 2.21 3.43
N ALA A 84 3.13 2.34 2.62
CA ALA A 84 3.16 1.80 1.26
C ALA A 84 3.01 0.27 1.27
N ALA A 85 3.75 -0.44 2.14
CA ALA A 85 3.64 -1.89 2.25
C ALA A 85 2.25 -2.33 2.76
N LEU A 86 1.69 -1.61 3.74
CA LEU A 86 0.34 -1.90 4.25
C LEU A 86 -0.75 -1.65 3.19
N GLY A 87 -0.61 -0.59 2.40
CA GLY A 87 -1.52 -0.34 1.28
C GLY A 87 -1.39 -1.39 0.17
N LEU A 88 -0.17 -1.88 -0.12
CA LEU A 88 0.02 -2.99 -1.06
C LEU A 88 -0.57 -4.31 -0.52
N TYR A 89 -0.48 -4.55 0.78
CA TYR A 89 -1.11 -5.71 1.42
C TYR A 89 -2.62 -5.71 1.19
N ASP A 90 -3.29 -4.56 1.38
CA ASP A 90 -4.72 -4.41 1.12
C ASP A 90 -5.05 -4.46 -0.40
N LEU A 91 -4.22 -3.80 -1.22
CA LEU A 91 -4.33 -3.82 -2.69
C LEU A 91 -4.19 -5.23 -3.27
N MET A 92 -3.49 -6.14 -2.61
CA MET A 92 -3.29 -7.52 -3.10
C MET A 92 -4.22 -8.55 -2.43
N LEU A 93 -4.61 -8.35 -1.17
CA LEU A 93 -5.32 -9.36 -0.38
C LEU A 93 -6.66 -8.89 0.22
N GLY A 94 -7.05 -7.64 -0.02
CA GLY A 94 -8.35 -7.09 0.38
C GLY A 94 -9.53 -7.59 -0.46
N GLU A 95 -10.64 -6.86 -0.39
CA GLU A 95 -11.91 -7.21 -1.04
C GLU A 95 -11.96 -6.83 -2.53
N GLU A 96 -12.89 -7.42 -3.28
CA GLU A 96 -13.15 -7.03 -4.67
C GLU A 96 -13.41 -5.52 -4.78
N GLY A 97 -12.74 -4.82 -5.71
CA GLY A 97 -12.86 -3.38 -5.88
C GLY A 97 -12.18 -2.52 -4.80
N ALA A 98 -11.28 -3.08 -3.98
CA ALA A 98 -10.58 -2.33 -2.93
C ALA A 98 -9.93 -1.03 -3.47
N SER A 99 -10.12 0.07 -2.74
CA SER A 99 -9.54 1.38 -3.07
C SER A 99 -8.65 1.86 -1.93
N VAL A 100 -7.35 1.82 -2.16
CA VAL A 100 -6.33 2.35 -1.26
C VAL A 100 -6.03 3.79 -1.65
N VAL A 101 -6.41 4.72 -0.79
CA VAL A 101 -6.27 6.16 -1.04
C VAL A 101 -5.22 6.75 -0.13
N VAL A 102 -4.20 7.38 -0.72
CA VAL A 102 -3.26 8.22 0.02
C VAL A 102 -3.66 9.68 -0.15
N ALA A 103 -4.00 10.31 0.97
CA ALA A 103 -4.45 11.68 1.07
C ALA A 103 -3.35 12.56 1.67
N GLU A 104 -2.88 13.56 0.93
CA GLU A 104 -1.91 14.53 1.44
C GLU A 104 -2.24 15.94 0.90
N VAL A 105 -1.85 16.96 1.65
CA VAL A 105 -2.05 18.38 1.28
C VAL A 105 -1.01 18.82 0.25
N ASP A 106 0.24 18.38 0.39
CA ASP A 106 1.33 18.70 -0.53
C ASP A 106 1.51 17.56 -1.55
N GLU A 107 1.31 17.85 -2.83
CA GLU A 107 1.51 16.91 -3.95
C GLU A 107 2.89 16.24 -3.94
N ARG A 108 3.93 16.95 -3.49
CA ARG A 108 5.28 16.39 -3.40
C ARG A 108 5.34 15.23 -2.40
N GLN A 109 4.68 15.38 -1.26
CA GLN A 109 4.56 14.38 -0.18
C GLN A 109 3.58 13.27 -0.58
N ALA A 110 2.46 13.63 -1.19
CA ALA A 110 1.42 12.74 -1.68
C ALA A 110 1.96 11.62 -2.56
N GLY A 111 2.84 11.99 -3.50
CA GLY A 111 3.45 11.01 -4.38
C GLY A 111 4.54 10.15 -3.71
N ILE A 112 5.03 10.45 -2.50
CA ILE A 112 6.09 9.65 -1.87
C ILE A 112 5.61 8.24 -1.60
N VAL A 113 4.40 8.07 -1.05
CA VAL A 113 3.87 6.75 -0.72
C VAL A 113 3.57 5.96 -2.00
N VAL A 114 2.88 6.55 -2.98
CA VAL A 114 2.57 5.87 -4.26
C VAL A 114 3.84 5.50 -5.03
N ARG A 115 4.83 6.40 -5.13
CA ARG A 115 6.12 6.08 -5.78
C ARG A 115 6.89 5.00 -5.02
N THR A 116 6.76 4.95 -3.70
CA THR A 116 7.39 3.91 -2.87
C THR A 116 6.71 2.57 -3.09
N ALA A 117 5.38 2.52 -3.14
CA ALA A 117 4.61 1.32 -3.48
C ALA A 117 4.89 0.85 -4.92
N ALA A 118 4.92 1.76 -5.90
CA ALA A 118 5.29 1.46 -7.28
C ALA A 118 6.68 0.81 -7.35
N ARG A 119 7.67 1.37 -6.63
CA ARG A 119 9.00 0.80 -6.59
C ARG A 119 9.05 -0.58 -5.94
N MET A 120 8.26 -0.84 -4.91
CA MET A 120 8.13 -2.16 -4.29
C MET A 120 7.54 -3.19 -5.27
N VAL A 121 6.54 -2.79 -6.05
CA VAL A 121 5.93 -3.62 -7.10
C VAL A 121 6.95 -3.94 -8.18
N GLU A 122 7.64 -2.94 -8.71
CA GLU A 122 8.67 -3.13 -9.75
C GLU A 122 9.80 -4.08 -9.34
N LEU A 123 10.14 -4.12 -8.05
CA LEU A 123 11.20 -4.96 -7.51
C LEU A 123 10.75 -6.40 -7.21
N SER A 124 9.46 -6.69 -7.29
CA SER A 124 8.88 -7.98 -6.95
C SER A 124 8.27 -8.63 -8.18
N GLU A 125 8.77 -9.80 -8.58
CA GLU A 125 8.28 -10.52 -9.76
C GLU A 125 6.79 -10.90 -9.62
N ASP A 126 6.39 -11.38 -8.44
CA ASP A 126 5.01 -11.73 -8.14
C ASP A 126 4.04 -10.54 -8.19
N LEU A 127 4.50 -9.35 -7.79
CA LEU A 127 3.67 -8.15 -7.81
C LEU A 127 3.67 -7.49 -9.19
N SER A 128 4.84 -7.36 -9.83
CA SER A 128 4.97 -6.72 -11.14
C SER A 128 4.24 -7.48 -12.25
N SER A 129 4.08 -8.80 -12.13
CA SER A 129 3.27 -9.62 -13.04
C SER A 129 1.76 -9.39 -12.89
N ARG A 130 1.28 -8.90 -11.74
CA ARG A 130 -0.16 -8.77 -11.40
C ARG A 130 -0.64 -7.32 -11.32
N VAL A 131 0.26 -6.39 -11.03
CA VAL A 131 -0.05 -4.98 -10.77
C VAL A 131 0.36 -4.12 -11.96
N GLN A 132 -0.60 -3.38 -12.50
CA GLN A 132 -0.32 -2.36 -13.49
C GLN A 132 0.12 -1.06 -12.81
N VAL A 133 1.38 -0.71 -13.01
CA VAL A 133 1.95 0.56 -12.51
C VAL A 133 1.69 1.69 -13.51
N TYR A 134 0.99 2.74 -13.09
CA TYR A 134 0.80 3.99 -13.84
C TYR A 134 1.55 5.14 -13.18
N LYS A 135 1.55 6.31 -13.82
CA LYS A 135 2.23 7.52 -13.30
C LYS A 135 1.68 7.96 -11.93
N ASP A 136 0.37 7.81 -11.73
CA ASP A 136 -0.39 8.36 -10.61
C ASP A 136 -1.11 7.29 -9.77
N ARG A 137 -1.12 6.03 -10.23
CA ARG A 137 -1.83 4.94 -9.55
C ARG A 137 -1.22 3.56 -9.79
N LEU A 138 -1.59 2.62 -8.94
CA LEU A 138 -1.43 1.19 -9.17
C LEU A 138 -2.81 0.57 -9.38
N ALA A 139 -2.93 -0.43 -10.25
CA ALA A 139 -4.17 -1.17 -10.43
C ALA A 139 -3.93 -2.68 -10.42
N VAL A 140 -4.87 -3.41 -9.86
CA VAL A 140 -5.00 -4.88 -10.00
C VAL A 140 -6.25 -5.12 -10.84
N PRO A 141 -6.12 -5.22 -12.18
CA PRO A 141 -7.25 -5.31 -13.10
C PRO A 141 -8.22 -6.45 -12.77
N GLU A 142 -7.68 -7.62 -12.42
CA GLU A 142 -8.48 -8.81 -12.12
C GLU A 142 -9.48 -8.56 -10.98
N ARG A 143 -9.06 -7.76 -9.99
CA ARG A 143 -9.87 -7.45 -8.80
C ARG A 143 -10.58 -6.10 -8.89
N GLY A 144 -10.40 -5.35 -9.98
CA GLY A 144 -10.81 -3.95 -10.07
C GLY A 144 -10.23 -3.04 -8.97
N ALA A 145 -9.16 -3.46 -8.27
CA ALA A 145 -8.61 -2.76 -7.12
C ALA A 145 -7.61 -1.68 -7.55
N SER A 146 -7.50 -0.60 -6.77
CA SER A 146 -6.64 0.54 -7.09
C SER A 146 -5.94 1.13 -5.87
N PHE A 147 -4.73 1.63 -6.10
CA PHE A 147 -3.97 2.42 -5.14
C PHE A 147 -3.72 3.78 -5.78
N VAL A 148 -4.30 4.83 -5.22
CA VAL A 148 -4.27 6.17 -5.80
C VAL A 148 -3.76 7.21 -4.80
N CYS A 149 -3.16 8.26 -5.34
CA CYS A 149 -2.87 9.47 -4.59
C CYS A 149 -3.95 10.50 -4.88
N LEU A 150 -4.66 10.96 -3.84
CA LEU A 150 -5.59 12.08 -3.95
C LEU A 150 -4.97 13.33 -3.34
N ARG A 151 -4.98 14.40 -4.15
CA ARG A 151 -4.69 15.75 -3.69
C ARG A 151 -5.97 16.33 -3.09
N TYR A 152 -5.91 16.78 -1.85
CA TYR A 152 -6.98 17.59 -1.30
C TYR A 152 -6.63 19.06 -1.46
N SER A 153 -7.45 19.79 -2.21
CA SER A 153 -7.47 21.25 -2.17
C SER A 153 -8.32 21.67 -0.97
N LEU A 154 -7.83 22.60 -0.13
CA LEU A 154 -8.58 23.13 1.03
C LEU A 154 -9.95 23.71 0.62
N TYR A 155 -10.10 24.13 -0.64
CA TYR A 155 -11.38 24.59 -1.20
C TYR A 155 -12.46 23.51 -1.28
N ALA A 156 -12.10 22.22 -1.23
CA ALA A 156 -13.06 21.12 -1.25
C ALA A 156 -13.71 20.84 0.12
N ILE A 157 -13.11 21.32 1.21
CA ILE A 157 -13.58 21.07 2.59
C ILE A 157 -14.46 22.22 3.11
N SER A 158 -14.58 23.34 2.39
CA SER A 158 -15.37 24.46 2.89
C SER A 158 -16.16 25.25 1.84
N PRO A 159 -17.43 24.87 1.62
CA PRO A 159 -18.46 25.83 1.24
C PRO A 159 -18.74 26.87 2.35
N TYR A 160 -18.24 26.65 3.57
CA TYR A 160 -18.63 27.38 4.79
C TYR A 160 -17.59 28.36 5.35
N LEU A 161 -16.43 28.52 4.71
CA LEU A 161 -15.37 29.49 5.08
C LEU A 161 -15.29 30.62 4.05
N ARG A 162 -16.43 31.09 3.56
CA ARG A 162 -16.55 32.45 3.04
C ARG A 162 -17.06 33.34 4.18
N LYS A 163 -16.17 34.14 4.76
CA LYS A 163 -16.53 35.41 5.36
C LYS A 163 -16.21 36.51 4.37
#